data_AF-A0A1F3LQS3-F1
#
_entry.id   AF-A0A1F3LQS3-F1
#
_cell.length_a   1.000
_cell.length_b   1.000
_cell.length_c   1.000
_cell.angle_alpha   90.00
_cell.angle_beta   90.00
_cell.angle_gamma   90.00
#
_symmetry.space_group_name_H-M   'P 1'
#
loop_
_entity.id
_entity.type
_entity.pdbx_description
1 polymer ?
#
loop_
_entity_poly.entity_id
_entity_poly.type
_entity_poly.pdbx_seq_one_letter_code
_entity_poly.pdbx_strand_id
1 'polypeptide(L)'
;MKKNFLTLVSFMFLLNMTLMAQNPTLETIHQRKSVRSFTDQPVSVENLTTIVKAGMAAPTGMNRQPWEFLVIQDREAMAKLSENLPYAKMLKDAQAAIIVVGNPEKSPYWYLDCSAATQNILLAAESLGLGAVWTLAYPSEERMNIITTALSIPLPYKPLCLIPIGYPKGPQTPKNKWVEAKMHLNKW
;
A
#
# COMPACT_ATOMS: atom_id res chain seq x y z
N MET A 1 52.28 -6.40 10.55
CA MET A 1 51.69 -6.28 9.18
C MET A 1 50.34 -7.01 8.98
N LYS A 2 50.02 -8.13 9.66
CA LYS A 2 48.76 -8.88 9.40
C LYS A 2 47.47 -8.31 10.02
N LYS A 3 47.55 -7.43 11.05
CA LYS A 3 46.36 -6.85 11.70
C LYS A 3 45.61 -5.82 10.85
N ASN A 4 46.28 -5.13 9.91
CA ASN A 4 45.64 -4.09 9.10
C ASN A 4 44.86 -4.65 7.89
N PHE A 5 45.20 -5.87 7.44
CA PHE A 5 44.53 -6.50 6.30
C PHE A 5 43.12 -7.01 6.67
N LEU A 6 42.96 -7.55 7.88
CA LEU A 6 41.67 -8.07 8.35
C LEU A 6 40.66 -6.94 8.61
N THR A 7 41.12 -5.78 9.09
CA THR A 7 40.28 -4.59 9.26
C THR A 7 39.84 -4.00 7.92
N LEU A 8 40.72 -4.00 6.91
CA LEU A 8 40.41 -3.50 5.56
C LEU A 8 39.39 -4.40 4.84
N VAL A 9 39.52 -5.72 4.97
CA VAL A 9 38.56 -6.69 4.41
C VAL A 9 37.21 -6.59 5.12
N SER A 10 37.18 -6.42 6.45
CA SER A 10 35.95 -6.19 7.20
C SER A 10 35.28 -4.85 6.86
N PHE A 11 36.07 -3.80 6.63
CA PHE A 11 35.58 -2.49 6.20
C PHE A 11 35.07 -2.52 4.75
N MET A 12 35.73 -3.26 3.84
CA MET A 12 35.24 -3.50 2.48
C MET A 12 34.00 -4.40 2.44
N PHE A 13 33.86 -5.34 3.39
CA PHE A 13 32.65 -6.15 3.55
C PHE A 13 31.48 -5.32 4.09
N LEU A 14 31.74 -4.40 5.02
CA LEU A 14 30.78 -3.40 5.49
C LEU A 14 30.40 -2.42 4.39
N LEU A 15 31.35 -1.96 3.57
CA LEU A 15 31.11 -1.08 2.43
C LEU A 15 30.26 -1.77 1.34
N ASN A 16 30.48 -3.08 1.12
CA ASN A 16 29.71 -3.89 0.17
C ASN A 16 28.29 -4.24 0.68
N MET A 17 28.05 -4.31 1.99
CA MET A 17 26.68 -4.40 2.54
C MET A 17 25.87 -3.11 2.33
N THR A 18 26.55 -1.96 2.19
CA THR A 18 25.92 -0.67 1.86
C THR A 18 25.56 -0.53 0.38
N LEU A 19 26.09 -1.38 -0.51
CA LEU A 19 25.65 -1.46 -1.91
C LEU A 19 24.60 -2.55 -2.10
N MET A 20 23.47 -2.42 -1.41
CA MET A 20 22.23 -2.80 -2.10
C MET A 20 22.16 -1.93 -3.35
N ALA A 21 21.68 -2.45 -4.49
CA ALA A 21 21.48 -1.62 -5.68
C ALA A 21 20.61 -0.41 -5.28
N GLN A 22 21.24 0.73 -5.02
CA GLN A 22 20.58 1.83 -4.33
C GLN A 22 20.03 2.71 -5.43
N ASN A 23 18.72 2.59 -5.67
CA ASN A 23 18.01 3.46 -6.59
C ASN A 23 16.75 4.00 -5.90
N PRO A 24 16.17 5.10 -6.39
CA PRO A 24 15.00 5.72 -5.77
C PRO A 24 13.81 4.76 -5.62
N THR A 25 13.65 3.80 -6.53
CA THR A 25 12.58 2.79 -6.46
C THR A 25 12.78 1.84 -5.30
N LEU A 26 13.97 1.25 -5.15
CA LEU A 26 14.30 0.34 -4.04
C LEU A 26 14.28 1.07 -2.70
N GLU A 27 14.73 2.32 -2.67
CA GLU A 27 14.59 3.17 -1.49
C GLU A 27 13.12 3.36 -1.11
N THR A 28 12.24 3.72 -2.05
CA THR A 28 10.80 3.86 -1.81
C THR A 28 10.20 2.56 -1.27
N ILE A 29 10.55 1.42 -1.87
CA ILE A 29 10.07 0.10 -1.45
C ILE A 29 10.46 -0.20 0.00
N HIS A 30 11.71 0.08 0.38
CA HIS A 30 12.22 -0.16 1.73
C HIS A 30 11.74 0.88 2.75
N GLN A 31 11.48 2.11 2.33
CA GLN A 31 10.96 3.18 3.19
C GLN A 31 9.44 3.08 3.41
N ARG A 32 8.69 2.47 2.49
CA ARG A 32 7.23 2.33 2.62
C ARG A 32 6.84 1.74 3.98
N LYS A 33 5.98 2.45 4.70
CA LYS A 33 5.42 2.05 6.00
C LYS A 33 3.92 2.30 6.07
N SER A 34 3.24 1.63 6.99
CA SER A 34 1.80 1.85 7.19
C SER A 34 1.60 3.06 8.09
N VAL A 35 1.12 4.16 7.54
CA VAL A 35 0.81 5.40 8.27
C VAL A 35 -0.66 5.38 8.67
N ARG A 36 -0.94 5.68 9.95
CA ARG A 36 -2.29 5.62 10.54
C ARG A 36 -2.67 6.90 11.29
N SER A 37 -1.87 7.95 11.17
CA SER A 37 -2.16 9.27 11.72
C SER A 37 -1.69 10.28 10.70
N PHE A 38 -2.57 11.24 10.40
CA PHE A 38 -2.40 12.18 9.30
C PHE A 38 -2.56 13.61 9.82
N THR A 39 -1.97 14.56 9.12
CA THR A 39 -2.22 15.99 9.35
C THR A 39 -3.50 16.42 8.62
N ASP A 40 -3.95 17.66 8.86
CA ASP A 40 -5.10 18.25 8.17
C ASP A 40 -4.77 18.77 6.77
N GLN A 41 -3.53 18.58 6.30
CA GLN A 41 -3.13 19.06 4.98
C GLN A 41 -3.85 18.25 3.87
N PRO A 42 -4.61 18.92 2.98
CA PRO A 42 -5.38 18.23 1.96
C PRO A 42 -4.48 17.50 0.96
N VAL A 43 -4.95 16.36 0.46
CA VAL A 43 -4.33 15.65 -0.67
C VAL A 43 -4.98 16.14 -1.95
N SER A 44 -4.18 16.57 -2.91
CA SER A 44 -4.69 17.09 -4.18
C SER A 44 -5.24 15.98 -5.08
N VAL A 45 -6.18 16.32 -5.95
CA VAL A 45 -6.75 15.38 -6.93
C VAL A 45 -5.68 14.90 -7.92
N GLU A 46 -4.67 15.73 -8.23
CA GLU A 46 -3.55 15.38 -9.09
C GLU A 46 -2.68 14.28 -8.46
N ASN A 47 -2.41 14.37 -7.16
CA ASN A 47 -1.69 13.33 -6.42
C ASN A 47 -2.52 12.04 -6.37
N LEU A 48 -3.82 12.12 -6.07
CA LEU A 48 -4.72 10.96 -6.08
C LEU A 48 -4.78 10.30 -7.46
N THR A 49 -4.85 11.10 -8.52
CA THR A 49 -4.83 10.61 -9.91
C THR A 49 -3.52 9.91 -10.22
N THR A 50 -2.38 10.46 -9.80
CA THR A 50 -1.06 9.84 -9.96
C THR A 50 -0.99 8.49 -9.24
N ILE A 51 -1.50 8.42 -8.01
CA ILE A 51 -1.56 7.20 -7.21
C ILE A 51 -2.44 6.13 -7.88
N VAL A 52 -3.63 6.50 -8.37
CA VAL A 52 -4.52 5.58 -9.08
C VAL A 52 -3.89 5.07 -10.38
N LYS A 53 -3.22 5.93 -11.16
CA LYS A 53 -2.46 5.53 -12.36
C LYS A 53 -1.38 4.51 -12.03
N ALA A 54 -0.68 4.66 -10.91
CA ALA A 54 0.29 3.66 -10.45
C ALA A 54 -0.40 2.33 -10.13
N GLY A 55 -1.56 2.35 -9.48
CA GLY A 55 -2.40 1.17 -9.27
C GLY A 55 -2.77 0.46 -10.57
N MET A 56 -3.20 1.21 -11.59
CA MET A 56 -3.54 0.69 -12.92
C MET A 56 -2.35 0.13 -13.70
N ALA A 57 -1.11 0.48 -13.31
CA ALA A 57 0.11 -0.05 -13.93
C ALA A 57 0.53 -1.43 -13.37
N ALA A 58 -0.26 -2.05 -12.49
CA ALA A 58 0.01 -3.38 -11.99
C ALA A 58 -0.06 -4.46 -13.10
N PRO A 59 0.51 -5.66 -12.89
CA PRO A 59 0.24 -6.80 -13.75
C PRO A 59 -1.18 -7.33 -13.54
N THR A 60 -1.75 -8.01 -14.55
CA THR A 60 -3.02 -8.76 -14.40
C THR A 60 -2.97 -10.11 -15.09
N GLY A 61 -3.63 -11.09 -14.48
CA GLY A 61 -3.84 -12.39 -15.11
C GLY A 61 -4.54 -12.24 -16.45
N MET A 62 -3.91 -12.72 -17.54
CA MET A 62 -4.43 -12.65 -18.90
C MET A 62 -4.79 -11.22 -19.37
N ASN A 63 -4.12 -10.20 -18.84
CA ASN A 63 -4.40 -8.79 -19.10
C ASN A 63 -5.86 -8.34 -18.83
N ARG A 64 -6.57 -9.03 -17.92
CA ARG A 64 -8.02 -8.82 -17.70
C ARG A 64 -8.36 -7.48 -17.07
N GLN A 65 -7.47 -6.87 -16.29
CA GLN A 65 -7.72 -5.56 -15.66
C GLN A 65 -9.06 -5.52 -14.90
N PRO A 66 -9.26 -6.36 -13.86
CA PRO A 66 -10.52 -6.46 -13.12
C PRO A 66 -10.70 -5.37 -12.06
N TRP A 67 -9.68 -4.54 -11.82
CA TRP A 67 -9.73 -3.50 -10.81
C TRP A 67 -10.62 -2.33 -11.22
N GLU A 68 -11.22 -1.72 -10.22
CA GLU A 68 -11.84 -0.41 -10.23
C GLU A 68 -11.37 0.35 -8.99
N PHE A 69 -11.35 1.67 -9.06
CA PHE A 69 -10.86 2.51 -7.96
C PHE A 69 -11.89 3.59 -7.63
N LEU A 70 -12.41 3.54 -6.40
CA LEU A 70 -13.27 4.60 -5.89
C LEU A 70 -12.44 5.52 -4.98
N VAL A 71 -12.26 6.77 -5.40
CA VAL A 71 -11.55 7.80 -4.63
C VAL A 71 -12.57 8.62 -3.86
N ILE A 72 -12.38 8.75 -2.55
CA ILE A 72 -13.24 9.56 -1.69
C ILE A 72 -12.44 10.61 -0.93
N GLN A 73 -12.98 11.84 -0.90
CA GLN A 73 -12.53 12.93 -0.02
C GLN A 73 -13.69 13.44 0.87
N ASP A 74 -14.86 12.81 0.77
CA ASP A 74 -16.04 13.12 1.57
C ASP A 74 -15.78 12.77 3.05
N ARG A 75 -15.78 13.81 3.89
CA ARG A 75 -15.50 13.70 5.33
C ARG A 75 -16.56 12.90 6.07
N GLU A 76 -17.83 13.03 5.70
CA GLU A 76 -18.95 12.35 6.34
C GLU A 76 -18.93 10.86 6.00
N ALA A 77 -18.71 10.53 4.72
CA ALA A 77 -18.57 9.15 4.28
C ALA A 77 -17.37 8.46 4.96
N MET A 78 -16.22 9.13 5.02
CA MET A 78 -15.03 8.60 5.71
C MET A 78 -15.25 8.44 7.22
N ALA A 79 -15.96 9.36 7.88
CA ALA A 79 -16.31 9.25 9.29
C ALA A 79 -17.23 8.05 9.56
N LYS A 80 -18.30 7.87 8.77
CA LYS A 80 -19.22 6.71 8.88
C LYS A 80 -18.48 5.39 8.67
N LEU A 81 -17.61 5.31 7.66
CA LEU A 81 -16.78 4.11 7.44
C LEU A 81 -15.82 3.86 8.62
N SER A 82 -15.22 4.91 9.18
CA SER A 82 -14.37 4.82 10.37
C SER A 82 -15.12 4.23 11.56
N GLU A 83 -16.35 4.68 11.82
CA GLU A 83 -17.17 4.20 12.94
C GLU A 83 -17.51 2.71 12.81
N ASN A 84 -17.87 2.27 11.61
CA ASN A 84 -18.37 0.91 11.38
C ASN A 84 -17.26 -0.12 11.10
N LEU A 85 -16.09 0.30 10.59
CA LEU A 85 -14.97 -0.61 10.35
C LEU A 85 -14.06 -0.72 11.59
N PRO A 86 -13.76 -1.93 12.09
CA PRO A 86 -13.00 -2.10 13.34
C PRO A 86 -11.55 -1.62 13.25
N TYR A 87 -10.92 -1.76 12.07
CA TYR A 87 -9.49 -1.51 11.87
C TYR A 87 -9.18 -0.37 10.90
N ALA A 88 -10.18 0.45 10.55
CA ALA A 88 -10.03 1.61 9.67
C ALA A 88 -10.24 2.96 10.39
N LYS A 89 -10.04 2.99 11.72
CA LYS A 89 -10.31 4.18 12.56
C LYS A 89 -9.52 5.44 12.18
N MET A 90 -8.41 5.28 11.47
CA MET A 90 -7.58 6.39 10.97
C MET A 90 -8.26 7.17 9.83
N LEU A 91 -9.34 6.65 9.23
CA LEU A 91 -10.15 7.37 8.26
C LEU A 91 -10.65 8.72 8.79
N LYS A 92 -10.87 8.83 10.11
CA LYS A 92 -11.31 10.07 10.75
C LYS A 92 -10.31 11.22 10.56
N ASP A 93 -9.01 10.91 10.42
CA ASP A 93 -7.92 11.89 10.29
C ASP A 93 -7.39 11.96 8.84
N ALA A 94 -7.55 10.90 8.05
CA ALA A 94 -7.10 10.86 6.66
C ALA A 94 -7.82 11.89 5.80
N GLN A 95 -7.13 12.48 4.81
CA GLN A 95 -7.68 13.54 3.95
C GLN A 95 -8.23 13.02 2.62
N ALA A 96 -7.98 11.76 2.32
CA ALA A 96 -8.60 11.01 1.24
C ALA A 96 -8.58 9.51 1.56
N ALA A 97 -9.34 8.72 0.82
CA ALA A 97 -9.16 7.29 0.75
C ALA A 97 -9.37 6.76 -0.67
N ILE A 98 -8.69 5.65 -1.00
CA ILE A 98 -8.92 4.89 -2.23
C ILE A 98 -9.44 3.52 -1.84
N ILE A 99 -10.61 3.15 -2.36
CA ILE A 99 -11.14 1.81 -2.26
C ILE A 99 -10.74 1.09 -3.55
N VAL A 100 -9.96 0.02 -3.41
CA VAL A 100 -9.61 -0.87 -4.52
C VAL A 100 -10.66 -1.96 -4.58
N VAL A 101 -11.33 -2.04 -5.72
CA VAL A 101 -12.47 -2.92 -5.96
C VAL A 101 -12.13 -3.84 -7.12
N GLY A 102 -12.54 -5.11 -7.07
CA GLY A 102 -12.37 -6.03 -8.20
C GLY A 102 -13.70 -6.54 -8.73
N ASN A 103 -13.75 -6.82 -10.02
CA ASN A 103 -14.86 -7.52 -10.67
C ASN A 103 -14.56 -9.04 -10.79
N PRO A 104 -15.20 -9.90 -9.98
CA PRO A 104 -14.99 -11.35 -10.02
C PRO A 104 -15.49 -12.02 -11.30
N GLU A 105 -16.45 -11.42 -12.01
CA GLU A 105 -16.93 -11.94 -13.30
C GLU A 105 -15.89 -11.73 -14.40
N LYS A 106 -15.08 -10.67 -14.29
CA LYS A 106 -13.99 -10.40 -15.24
C LYS A 106 -12.76 -11.27 -15.00
N SER A 107 -12.45 -11.57 -13.74
CA SER A 107 -11.28 -12.39 -13.37
C SER A 107 -11.53 -13.18 -12.08
N PRO A 108 -11.31 -14.52 -12.07
CA PRO A 108 -11.31 -15.29 -10.82
C PRO A 108 -10.10 -14.94 -9.93
N TYR A 109 -9.09 -14.27 -10.48
CA TYR A 109 -7.87 -13.83 -9.80
C TYR A 109 -7.92 -12.34 -9.40
N TRP A 110 -9.11 -11.71 -9.43
CA TRP A 110 -9.27 -10.27 -9.20
C TRP A 110 -8.57 -9.79 -7.93
N TYR A 111 -8.56 -10.59 -6.85
CA TYR A 111 -7.94 -10.23 -5.58
C TYR A 111 -6.40 -10.25 -5.65
N LEU A 112 -5.79 -11.10 -6.49
CA LEU A 112 -4.34 -11.08 -6.74
C LEU A 112 -3.96 -9.83 -7.54
N ASP A 113 -4.71 -9.58 -8.62
CA ASP A 113 -4.52 -8.43 -9.50
C ASP A 113 -4.68 -7.11 -8.70
N CYS A 114 -5.75 -7.00 -7.91
CA CYS A 114 -6.01 -5.84 -7.06
C CYS A 114 -4.99 -5.73 -5.91
N SER A 115 -4.37 -6.82 -5.45
CA SER A 115 -3.33 -6.78 -4.43
C SER A 115 -2.04 -6.15 -4.96
N ALA A 116 -1.67 -6.49 -6.19
CA ALA A 116 -0.54 -5.84 -6.87
C ALA A 116 -0.82 -4.35 -7.11
N ALA A 117 -2.03 -4.00 -7.58
CA ALA A 117 -2.46 -2.61 -7.73
C ALA A 117 -2.41 -1.84 -6.41
N THR A 118 -2.87 -2.46 -5.32
CA THR A 118 -2.81 -1.88 -3.98
C THR A 118 -1.37 -1.61 -3.55
N GLN A 119 -0.45 -2.54 -3.78
CA GLN A 119 0.95 -2.33 -3.44
C GLN A 119 1.57 -1.18 -4.26
N ASN A 120 1.24 -1.05 -5.55
CA ASN A 120 1.67 0.09 -6.36
C ASN A 120 1.12 1.42 -5.80
N ILE A 121 -0.15 1.46 -5.38
CA ILE A 121 -0.75 2.63 -4.72
C ILE A 121 0.05 3.04 -3.48
N LEU A 122 0.40 2.07 -2.62
CA LEU A 122 1.16 2.36 -1.39
C LEU A 122 2.57 2.88 -1.67
N LEU A 123 3.23 2.36 -2.71
CA LEU A 123 4.56 2.83 -3.14
C LEU A 123 4.48 4.23 -3.76
N ALA A 124 3.47 4.48 -4.59
CA ALA A 124 3.25 5.80 -5.18
C ALA A 124 2.98 6.85 -4.10
N ALA A 125 2.12 6.55 -3.12
CA ALA A 125 1.88 7.43 -1.97
C ALA A 125 3.19 7.76 -1.23
N GLU A 126 4.00 6.75 -0.89
CA GLU A 126 5.30 6.95 -0.23
C GLU A 126 6.23 7.84 -1.07
N SER A 127 6.31 7.62 -2.38
CA SER A 127 7.17 8.41 -3.28
C SER A 127 6.77 9.88 -3.40
N LEU A 128 5.50 10.21 -3.12
CA LEU A 128 4.96 11.56 -3.10
C LEU A 128 5.06 12.22 -1.71
N GLY A 129 5.71 11.56 -0.74
CA GLY A 129 5.78 12.03 0.65
C GLY A 129 4.46 11.85 1.43
N LEU A 130 3.52 11.08 0.90
CA LEU A 130 2.25 10.76 1.55
C LEU A 130 2.37 9.48 2.38
N GLY A 131 1.54 9.38 3.41
CA GLY A 131 1.31 8.18 4.16
C GLY A 131 0.05 7.46 3.69
N ALA A 132 0.11 6.13 3.71
CA ALA A 132 -1.05 5.28 3.43
C ALA A 132 -1.01 3.99 4.25
N VAL A 133 -2.16 3.31 4.35
CA VAL A 133 -2.26 1.99 4.98
C VAL A 133 -3.30 1.14 4.29
N TRP A 134 -2.96 -0.12 4.00
CA TRP A 134 -3.93 -1.11 3.56
C TRP A 134 -4.83 -1.50 4.75
N THR A 135 -6.11 -1.16 4.68
CA THR A 135 -7.13 -1.69 5.60
C THR A 135 -7.98 -2.74 4.88
N LEU A 136 -8.01 -3.95 5.42
CA LEU A 136 -8.53 -5.12 4.73
C LEU A 136 -10.06 -5.19 4.77
N ALA A 137 -10.69 -5.32 3.60
CA ALA A 137 -12.11 -5.60 3.43
C ALA A 137 -12.32 -7.10 3.13
N TYR A 138 -11.95 -7.55 1.94
CA TYR A 138 -11.94 -8.98 1.56
C TYR A 138 -10.87 -9.77 2.37
N PRO A 139 -11.15 -11.00 2.85
CA PRO A 139 -12.31 -11.84 2.55
C PRO A 139 -13.48 -11.72 3.54
N SER A 140 -13.49 -10.72 4.42
CA SER A 140 -14.58 -10.58 5.41
C SER A 140 -15.83 -10.01 4.74
N GLU A 141 -16.88 -10.84 4.62
CA GLU A 141 -18.17 -10.43 4.06
C GLU A 141 -18.77 -9.24 4.80
N GLU A 142 -18.70 -9.26 6.14
CA GLU A 142 -19.15 -8.15 6.99
C GLU A 142 -18.49 -6.82 6.60
N ARG A 143 -17.16 -6.79 6.48
CA ARG A 143 -16.43 -5.57 6.11
C ARG A 143 -16.70 -5.14 4.67
N MET A 144 -16.79 -6.10 3.76
CA MET A 144 -17.16 -5.80 2.37
C MET A 144 -18.54 -5.17 2.32
N ASN A 145 -19.54 -5.72 3.01
CA ASN A 145 -20.90 -5.21 3.06
C ASN A 145 -20.98 -3.79 3.65
N ILE A 146 -20.25 -3.51 4.73
CA ILE A 146 -20.16 -2.14 5.27
C ILE A 146 -19.71 -1.15 4.20
N ILE A 147 -18.67 -1.49 3.44
CA ILE A 147 -18.12 -0.60 2.40
C ILE A 147 -19.07 -0.49 1.20
N THR A 148 -19.63 -1.61 0.72
CA THR A 148 -20.51 -1.59 -0.45
C THR A 148 -21.81 -0.84 -0.16
N THR A 149 -22.40 -1.00 1.03
CA THR A 149 -23.59 -0.25 1.43
C THR A 149 -23.28 1.24 1.61
N ALA A 150 -22.19 1.58 2.32
CA ALA A 150 -21.86 2.99 2.59
C ALA A 150 -21.52 3.79 1.32
N LEU A 151 -20.96 3.13 0.30
CA LEU A 151 -20.46 3.76 -0.92
C LEU A 151 -21.26 3.38 -2.18
N SER A 152 -22.39 2.69 -2.03
CA SER A 152 -23.25 2.24 -3.12
C SER A 152 -22.50 1.48 -4.23
N ILE A 153 -21.55 0.62 -3.86
CA ILE A 153 -20.80 -0.20 -4.81
C ILE A 153 -21.73 -1.31 -5.34
N PRO A 154 -22.02 -1.35 -6.65
CA PRO A 154 -22.98 -2.30 -7.21
C PRO A 154 -22.38 -3.70 -7.35
N LEU A 155 -23.24 -4.71 -7.46
CA LEU A 155 -22.82 -6.02 -7.97
C LEU A 155 -22.30 -5.89 -9.41
N PRO A 156 -21.34 -6.74 -9.85
CA PRO A 156 -20.69 -7.82 -9.12
C PRO A 156 -19.43 -7.38 -8.33
N TYR A 157 -19.19 -6.07 -8.20
CA TYR A 157 -17.92 -5.54 -7.71
C TYR A 157 -17.71 -5.79 -6.20
N LYS A 158 -16.49 -6.19 -5.84
CA LYS A 158 -16.12 -6.51 -4.45
C LYS A 158 -14.92 -5.69 -3.97
N PRO A 159 -15.03 -4.94 -2.85
CA PRO A 159 -13.90 -4.18 -2.32
C PRO A 159 -12.83 -5.13 -1.77
N LEU A 160 -11.61 -5.06 -2.31
CA LEU A 160 -10.44 -5.74 -1.76
C LEU A 160 -10.02 -5.07 -0.44
N CYS A 161 -9.85 -3.75 -0.51
CA CYS A 161 -9.34 -2.96 0.59
C CYS A 161 -9.76 -1.50 0.48
N LEU A 162 -9.70 -0.82 1.62
CA LEU A 162 -9.80 0.62 1.73
C LEU A 162 -8.43 1.16 2.16
N ILE A 163 -7.96 2.22 1.52
CA ILE A 163 -6.62 2.78 1.74
C ILE A 163 -6.78 4.25 2.15
N PRO A 164 -6.71 4.58 3.45
CA PRO A 164 -6.65 5.96 3.92
C PRO A 164 -5.32 6.59 3.49
N ILE A 165 -5.36 7.85 3.04
CA ILE A 165 -4.23 8.60 2.51
C ILE A 165 -4.20 10.00 3.12
N GLY A 166 -3.01 10.47 3.47
CA GLY A 166 -2.77 11.83 3.95
C GLY A 166 -1.30 12.08 4.22
N TYR A 167 -0.94 13.31 4.57
CA TYR A 167 0.42 13.61 5.00
C TYR A 167 0.68 13.01 6.39
N PRO A 168 1.77 12.27 6.61
CA PRO A 168 2.02 11.62 7.90
C PRO A 168 2.13 12.62 9.05
N LYS A 169 1.46 12.33 10.17
CA LYS A 169 1.60 13.08 11.42
C LYS A 169 2.67 12.44 12.30
N GLY A 170 3.72 13.19 12.61
CA GLY A 170 4.82 12.75 13.45
C GLY A 170 5.78 11.75 12.75
N PRO A 171 6.87 11.36 13.44
CA PRO A 171 7.89 10.49 12.86
C PRO A 171 7.34 9.10 12.53
N GLN A 172 7.74 8.56 11.39
CA GLN A 172 7.35 7.22 10.92
C GLN A 172 8.59 6.40 10.60
N THR A 173 8.71 5.20 11.18
CA THR A 173 9.87 4.33 10.96
C THR A 173 9.47 3.11 10.12
N PRO A 174 10.13 2.86 8.97
CA PRO A 174 9.94 1.61 8.26
C PRO A 174 10.41 0.41 9.08
N LYS A 175 9.83 -0.75 8.83
CA LYS A 175 10.26 -2.00 9.46
C LYS A 175 11.25 -2.71 8.54
N ASN A 176 12.43 -3.05 9.05
CA ASN A 176 13.28 -4.05 8.40
C ASN A 176 12.65 -5.43 8.62
N LYS A 177 12.28 -6.11 7.54
CA LYS A 177 11.63 -7.42 7.57
C LYS A 177 12.48 -8.53 6.95
N TRP A 178 13.76 -8.26 6.67
CA TRP A 178 14.67 -9.27 6.14
C TRP A 178 14.82 -10.44 7.13
N VAL A 179 14.61 -11.65 6.63
CA VAL A 179 14.82 -12.89 7.37
C VAL A 179 15.43 -13.88 6.39
N GLU A 180 16.73 -14.12 6.52
CA GLU A 180 17.50 -14.99 5.61
C GLU A 180 16.87 -16.38 5.48
N ALA A 181 16.39 -16.96 6.58
CA ALA A 181 15.74 -18.28 6.61
C ALA A 181 14.43 -18.37 5.80
N LYS A 182 13.89 -17.27 5.28
CA LYS A 182 12.73 -17.26 4.36
C LYS A 182 13.15 -17.31 2.89
N MET A 183 14.45 -17.29 2.60
CA MET A 183 14.98 -17.42 1.24
C MET A 183 15.55 -18.83 1.06
N HIS A 184 14.94 -19.59 0.16
CA HIS A 184 15.31 -20.97 -0.15
C HIS A 184 15.94 -21.03 -1.54
N LEU A 185 17.16 -21.56 -1.67
CA LEU A 185 17.88 -21.64 -2.95
C LEU A 185 17.82 -23.07 -3.51
N ASN A 186 17.29 -23.21 -4.73
CA ASN A 186 17.06 -24.47 -5.47
C ASN A 186 16.02 -25.43 -4.88
N LYS A 187 15.95 -25.57 -3.56
CA LYS A 187 15.02 -26.44 -2.84
C LYS A 187 14.50 -25.75 -1.58
N TRP A 188 13.37 -26.23 -1.08
CA TRP A 188 12.81 -25.83 0.21
C TRP A 188 13.75 -26.20 1.36
#